data_AF-X1SVU2-F1
#
_entry.id   AF-X1SVU2-F1
#
_cell.length_a   1.000
_cell.length_b   1.000
_cell.length_c   1.000
_cell.angle_alpha   90.00
_cell.angle_beta   90.00
_cell.angle_gamma   90.00
#
_symmetry.space_group_name_H-M   'P 1'
#
loop_
_entity.id
_entity.type
_entity.pdbx_description
1 polymer ?
#
loop_
_entity_poly.entity_id
_entity_poly.type
_entity_poly.pdbx_seq_one_letter_code
_entity_poly.pdbx_strand_id
1 'polypeptide(L)' 'MKKNRVKELWGEGEATVGIWLALGSPIVAEIISHIGFDWVVIDTEHGTINIETT' A
#
# COMPACT_ATOMS: atom_id res chain seq x y z
N MET A 1 -5.33 -14.15 13.64
CA MET A 1 -4.99 -13.22 12.54
C MET A 1 -3.86 -12.31 13.00
N LYS A 2 -2.94 -11.90 12.11
CA LYS A 2 -1.90 -10.90 12.46
C LYS A 2 -2.56 -9.55 12.77
N LYS A 3 -1.93 -8.76 13.64
CA LYS A 3 -2.33 -7.39 13.94
C LYS A 3 -2.24 -6.50 12.69
N ASN A 4 -3.16 -5.55 12.54
CA ASN A 4 -3.14 -4.55 11.47
C ASN A 4 -2.65 -3.22 12.05
N ARG A 5 -1.36 -2.94 11.87
CA ARG A 5 -0.67 -1.78 12.41
C ARG A 5 -1.34 -0.45 12.02
N VAL A 6 -1.77 -0.30 10.77
CA VAL A 6 -2.40 0.95 10.28
C VAL A 6 -3.72 1.22 11.00
N LYS A 7 -4.53 0.17 11.22
CA LYS A 7 -5.77 0.29 11.99
C LYS A 7 -5.52 0.63 13.46
N GLU A 8 -4.44 0.12 14.05
CA GLU A 8 -4.05 0.47 15.43
C GLU A 8 -3.68 1.96 15.52
N LEU A 9 -2.80 2.45 14.62
CA LEU A 9 -2.39 3.86 14.57
C LEU A 9 -3.60 4.80 14.39
N TRP A 10 -4.51 4.49 13.46
CA TRP A 10 -5.73 5.29 13.28
C TRP A 10 -6.68 5.22 14.48
N GLY A 11 -6.74 4.10 15.17
CA GLY A 11 -7.54 3.97 16.40
C GLY A 11 -7.02 4.85 17.54
N GLU A 12 -5.72 5.14 17.53
CA GLU A 12 -5.04 6.04 18.48
C GLU A 12 -5.08 7.51 18.04
N GLY A 13 -5.63 7.80 16.84
CA GLY A 13 -5.68 9.15 16.27
C GLY A 13 -4.35 9.60 15.66
N GLU A 14 -3.40 8.69 15.47
CA GLU A 14 -2.10 8.98 14.87
C GLU A 14 -2.22 9.23 13.36
N ALA A 15 -1.44 10.20 12.87
CA ALA A 15 -1.33 10.44 11.44
C ALA A 15 -0.48 9.34 10.78
N THR A 16 -0.88 8.91 9.58
CA THR A 16 -0.10 7.97 8.77
C THR A 16 0.13 8.52 7.37
N VAL A 17 1.25 8.16 6.76
CA VAL A 17 1.61 8.57 5.40
C VAL A 17 1.58 7.37 4.47
N GLY A 18 0.80 7.50 3.41
CA GLY A 18 0.66 6.47 2.37
C GLY A 18 1.14 6.93 1.00
N ILE A 19 1.22 5.96 0.09
CA ILE A 19 1.57 6.17 -1.31
C ILE A 19 0.60 5.43 -2.25
N TRP A 20 0.41 5.97 -3.45
CA TRP A 20 -0.38 5.34 -4.51
C TRP A 20 0.51 4.52 -5.43
N LEU A 21 0.17 3.24 -5.62
CA LEU A 21 0.75 2.40 -6.64
C LEU A 21 -0.27 2.24 -7.79
N ALA A 22 -0.04 2.99 -8.87
CA ALA A 22 -0.80 2.85 -10.11
C ALA A 22 -0.06 2.02 -11.18
N LEU A 23 1.25 1.80 -10.99
CA LEU A 23 2.07 1.00 -11.88
C LEU A 23 1.85 -0.49 -11.56
N GLY A 24 1.37 -1.26 -12.53
CA GLY A 24 1.25 -2.72 -12.42
C GLY A 24 2.58 -3.46 -12.54
N SER A 25 3.54 -3.10 -11.69
CA SER A 25 4.86 -3.72 -11.65
C SER A 25 5.20 -4.23 -10.24
N PRO A 26 5.50 -5.53 -10.08
CA PRO A 26 5.85 -6.13 -8.80
C PRO A 26 7.19 -5.60 -8.30
N ILE A 27 8.12 -5.28 -9.21
CA ILE A 27 9.41 -4.68 -8.89
C ILE A 27 9.21 -3.31 -8.25
N VAL A 28 8.30 -2.50 -8.79
CA VAL A 28 7.98 -1.19 -8.20
C VAL A 28 7.30 -1.36 -6.83
N ALA A 29 6.39 -2.33 -6.70
CA ALA A 29 5.76 -2.64 -5.42
C ALA A 29 6.79 -3.05 -4.34
N GLU A 30 7.76 -3.88 -4.71
CA GLU A 30 8.86 -4.28 -3.84
C GLU A 30 9.70 -3.08 -3.43
N ILE A 31 10.15 -2.24 -4.38
CA ILE A 31 10.91 -1.02 -4.08
C ILE A 31 10.14 -0.13 -3.09
N ILE A 32 8.85 0.12 -3.34
CA ILE A 32 7.99 0.95 -2.47
C ILE A 32 7.89 0.36 -1.06
N SER A 33 7.84 -0.96 -0.92
CA SER A 33 7.75 -1.62 0.38
C SER A 33 8.94 -1.33 1.29
N HIS A 34 10.09 -0.96 0.72
CA HIS A 34 11.31 -0.60 1.46
C HIS A 34 11.44 0.90 1.77
N ILE A 35 10.59 1.77 1.20
CA ILE A 35 10.71 3.23 1.36
C ILE A 35 10.26 3.70 2.75
N GLY A 36 9.37 2.94 3.42
CA GLY A 36 8.95 3.23 4.80
C GLY A 36 7.62 3.97 4.95
N PHE A 37 6.75 3.93 3.94
CA PHE A 37 5.36 4.37 4.09
C PHE A 37 4.59 3.44 5.04
N ASP A 38 3.56 3.97 5.71
CA ASP A 38 2.71 3.18 6.61
C ASP A 38 1.79 2.24 5.83
N TRP A 39 1.38 2.64 4.62
CA TRP A 39 0.51 1.88 3.73
C TRP A 39 0.70 2.26 2.26
N VAL A 40 0.21 1.38 1.37
CA VAL A 40 0.16 1.60 -0.07
C VAL A 40 -1.25 1.31 -0.58
N VAL A 41 -1.77 2.16 -1.46
CA VAL A 41 -2.96 1.84 -2.26
C VAL A 41 -2.53 1.11 -3.51
N ILE A 42 -3.08 -0.09 -3.69
CA ILE A 42 -3.02 -0.83 -4.94
C ILE A 42 -4.20 -0.35 -5.79
N ASP A 43 -3.93 0.51 -6.77
CA ASP A 43 -4.98 1.14 -7.56
C ASP A 43 -5.46 0.22 -8.68
N THR A 44 -6.60 -0.42 -8.42
CA THR A 44 -7.29 -1.29 -9.38
C THR A 44 -8.46 -0.60 -10.09
N GLU A 45 -8.69 0.70 -9.84
CA GLU A 45 -9.76 1.47 -10.46
C GLU A 45 -9.23 2.30 -11.63
N HIS A 46 -8.16 3.04 -11.40
CA HIS A 46 -7.53 3.94 -12.36
C HIS A 46 -6.12 3.50 -12.76
N GLY A 47 -5.49 2.61 -11.97
CA GLY A 47 -4.21 2.01 -12.30
C GLY A 47 -4.32 0.90 -13.34
N THR A 48 -3.17 0.39 -13.80
CA THR A 48 -3.13 -0.74 -14.74
C THR A 48 -3.14 -2.10 -14.02
N ILE A 49 -3.57 -2.13 -12.76
CA ILE A 49 -3.47 -3.29 -11.86
C ILE A 49 -4.79 -4.05 -11.85
N ASN A 50 -4.71 -5.36 -11.99
CA ASN A 50 -5.83 -6.29 -11.85
C ASN A 50 -5.40 -7.54 -11.08
N ILE A 51 -6.33 -8.50 -10.93
CA ILE A 51 -6.10 -9.73 -10.17
C ILE A 51 -4.98 -10.62 -10.74
N GLU A 52 -4.69 -10.51 -12.04
CA GLU A 52 -3.69 -11.30 -12.76
C GLU A 52 -2.33 -10.58 -12.87
N THR A 53 -2.21 -9.38 -12.31
CA THR A 53 -0.96 -8.61 -12.37
C THR A 53 0.09 -9.31 -11.50
N THR A 54 1.17 -9.79 -12.14
CA THR A 54 2.27 -10.51 -11.47
C THR A 54 3.51 -9.68 -11.31
#